data_AF-A0A2G9RQS6-F1
#
_entry.id   AF-A0A2G9RQS6-F1
#
_cell.length_a   1.000
_cell.length_b   1.000
_cell.length_c   1.000
_cell.angle_alpha   90.00
_cell.angle_beta   90.00
_cell.angle_gamma   90.00
#
_symmetry.space_group_name_H-M   'P 1'
#
loop_
_entity.id
_entity.type
_entity.pdbx_description
1 polymer ?
#
loop_
_entity_poly.entity_id
_entity_poly.type
_entity_poly.pdbx_seq_one_letter_code
_entity_poly.pdbx_strand_id
1 'polypeptide(L)'
;DEVSIVVSQRSKAAAVDHTEQEGTFETKQSSLVIQVNVFTKKKDLNELPKFEKNFYQEHSEVERMTIHDVDQLRRKKEITTRGVNCPKPIYDFHQTNFPLCVMDALLDQRFKEPTPIQCQGFPPALSGRDMVGIA
;
A
#
# COMPACT_ATOMS: atom_id res chain seq x y z
N ASP A 1 -3.98 -4.59 -15.66
CA ASP A 1 -4.85 -4.46 -14.46
C ASP A 1 -4.19 -3.76 -13.27
N GLU A 2 -3.22 -2.86 -13.51
CA GLU A 2 -2.49 -2.14 -12.46
C GLU A 2 -3.35 -1.03 -11.83
N VAL A 3 -3.29 -0.90 -10.50
CA VAL A 3 -3.95 0.19 -9.74
C VAL A 3 -2.89 1.14 -9.20
N SER A 4 -2.98 2.41 -9.53
CA SER A 4 -2.12 3.43 -8.92
C SER A 4 -2.89 4.18 -7.84
N ILE A 5 -2.30 4.30 -6.65
CA ILE A 5 -2.83 5.03 -5.51
C ILE A 5 -1.84 6.15 -5.20
N VAL A 6 -2.34 7.38 -5.20
CA VAL A 6 -1.57 8.57 -4.85
C VAL A 6 -2.26 9.24 -3.68
N VAL A 7 -1.58 9.32 -2.55
CA VAL A 7 -1.97 10.12 -1.40
C VAL A 7 -1.17 11.42 -1.47
N SER A 8 -1.87 12.54 -1.62
CA SER A 8 -1.27 13.84 -1.35
C SER A 8 -1.28 14.01 0.16
N GLN A 9 -0.14 14.20 0.81
CA GLN A 9 -0.14 14.63 2.20
C GLN A 9 0.30 16.09 2.26
N ARG A 10 -0.59 16.99 2.67
CA ARG A 10 -0.15 18.21 3.36
C ARG A 10 0.31 17.79 4.75
N SER A 11 1.62 17.73 4.93
CA SER A 11 2.29 17.30 6.15
C SER A 11 1.65 17.89 7.42
N LYS A 12 1.14 17.01 8.29
CA LYS A 12 1.18 17.26 9.74
C LYS A 12 2.07 16.19 10.35
N ALA A 13 3.35 16.55 10.45
CA ALA A 13 4.36 15.75 11.11
C ALA A 13 3.97 15.51 12.58
N ALA A 14 3.90 14.26 12.99
CA ALA A 14 4.11 13.88 14.39
C ALA A 14 5.64 13.81 14.57
N ALA A 15 6.19 14.77 15.30
CA ALA A 15 7.62 14.86 15.55
C ALA A 15 8.09 13.68 16.41
N VAL A 16 9.06 12.93 15.89
CA VAL A 16 9.97 12.09 16.67
C VAL A 16 11.35 12.69 16.45
N ASP A 17 11.91 13.24 17.52
CA ASP A 17 13.18 13.94 17.59
C ASP A 17 14.33 12.93 17.45
N HIS A 18 15.09 13.02 16.36
CA HIS A 18 16.43 12.47 16.28
C HIS A 18 17.36 13.43 15.52
N THR A 19 18.47 13.70 16.18
CA THR A 19 19.42 14.80 15.99
C THR A 19 20.20 14.68 14.68
N GLU A 20 20.37 15.80 13.97
CA GLU A 20 21.11 15.96 12.72
C GLU A 20 22.62 15.73 12.88
N GLN A 21 23.25 15.13 11.88
CA GLN A 21 24.64 15.45 11.49
C GLN A 21 24.68 15.65 9.97
N GLU A 22 24.97 16.89 9.57
CA GLU A 22 25.24 17.29 8.19
C GLU A 22 26.57 16.71 7.70
N GLY A 23 26.55 16.10 6.52
CA GLY A 23 27.75 15.69 5.80
C GLY A 23 27.56 15.94 4.30
N THR A 24 28.28 16.93 3.77
CA THR A 24 28.35 17.24 2.34
C THR A 24 29.13 16.14 1.62
N PHE A 25 28.60 15.60 0.52
CA PHE A 25 29.38 14.72 -0.36
C PHE A 25 29.25 15.15 -1.83
N GLU A 26 30.39 15.56 -2.40
CA GLU A 26 30.55 15.94 -3.80
C GLU A 26 30.45 14.74 -4.75
N THR A 27 29.78 14.97 -5.87
CA THR A 27 29.56 14.02 -6.97
C THR A 27 30.86 13.74 -7.73
N LYS A 28 31.27 12.47 -7.81
CA LYS A 28 32.22 11.99 -8.83
C LYS A 28 31.53 11.00 -9.77
N GLN A 29 31.21 11.48 -10.96
CA GLN A 29 30.72 10.68 -12.09
C GLN A 29 31.86 9.77 -12.58
N SER A 30 31.79 8.49 -12.24
CA SER A 30 32.63 7.45 -12.84
C SER A 30 31.71 6.46 -13.56
N SER A 31 31.78 6.49 -14.89
CA SER A 31 31.06 5.57 -15.77
C SER A 31 31.57 4.15 -15.55
N LEU A 32 30.71 3.28 -14.99
CA LEU A 32 30.89 1.84 -15.01
C LEU A 32 29.66 1.23 -15.68
N VAL A 33 29.82 0.87 -16.96
CA VAL A 33 28.86 0.02 -17.66
C VAL A 33 28.97 -1.40 -17.07
N ILE A 34 28.20 -1.66 -16.02
CA ILE A 34 27.96 -3.02 -15.55
C ILE A 34 27.04 -3.65 -16.60
N GLN A 35 27.62 -4.47 -17.49
CA GLN A 35 26.83 -5.42 -18.27
C GLN A 35 26.21 -6.42 -17.28
N VAL A 36 24.99 -6.13 -16.85
CA VAL A 36 24.17 -7.09 -16.11
C VAL A 36 23.76 -8.17 -17.12
N ASN A 37 24.56 -9.23 -17.22
CA ASN A 37 24.10 -10.47 -17.85
C ASN A 37 23.04 -11.09 -16.94
N VAL A 38 21.78 -10.67 -17.12
CA VAL A 38 20.63 -11.33 -16.51
C VAL A 38 20.49 -12.69 -17.20
N PHE A 39 21.12 -13.73 -16.62
CA PHE A 39 20.79 -15.12 -16.96
C PHE A 39 19.37 -15.41 -16.48
N THR A 40 18.37 -15.01 -17.29
CA THR A 40 16.99 -15.41 -17.06
C THR A 40 16.86 -16.86 -17.49
N LYS A 41 17.08 -17.79 -16.55
CA LYS A 41 16.59 -19.15 -16.71
C LYS A 41 15.06 -19.04 -16.80
N LYS A 42 14.54 -19.12 -18.03
CA LYS A 42 13.11 -19.04 -18.33
C LYS A 42 12.45 -20.25 -17.66
N LYS A 43 11.92 -20.08 -16.45
CA LYS A 43 11.13 -21.10 -15.78
C LYS A 43 9.83 -21.27 -16.57
N ASP A 44 9.47 -22.50 -16.89
CA ASP A 44 8.13 -22.76 -17.43
C ASP A 44 7.11 -22.41 -16.35
N LEU A 45 6.32 -21.37 -16.60
CA LEU A 45 5.34 -20.87 -15.63
C LEU A 45 4.22 -21.89 -15.38
N ASN A 46 4.03 -22.87 -16.27
CA ASN A 46 3.01 -23.91 -16.14
C ASN A 46 3.42 -25.03 -15.17
N GLU A 47 4.72 -25.18 -14.88
CA GLU A 47 5.24 -26.20 -13.96
C GLU A 47 5.29 -25.70 -12.49
N LEU A 48 4.97 -24.43 -12.25
CA LEU A 48 4.97 -23.86 -10.92
C LEU A 48 3.70 -24.27 -10.15
N PRO A 49 3.83 -24.58 -8.84
CA PRO A 49 2.67 -24.79 -7.98
C PRO A 49 1.75 -23.57 -8.03
N LYS A 50 0.45 -23.82 -8.23
CA LYS A 50 -0.58 -22.78 -8.12
C LYS A 50 -0.72 -22.34 -6.67
N PHE A 51 -0.91 -21.05 -6.46
CA PHE A 51 -1.19 -20.48 -5.14
C PHE A 51 -2.34 -19.50 -5.24
N GLU A 52 -3.13 -19.40 -4.17
CA GLU A 52 -4.20 -18.40 -4.05
C GLU A 52 -3.57 -17.01 -3.91
N LYS A 53 -4.07 -16.04 -4.68
CA LYS A 53 -3.60 -14.64 -4.62
C LYS A 53 -4.60 -13.73 -3.94
N ASN A 54 -5.89 -14.07 -3.99
CA ASN A 54 -6.96 -13.21 -3.49
C ASN A 54 -7.41 -13.71 -2.11
N PHE A 55 -6.92 -13.04 -1.08
CA PHE A 55 -7.33 -13.25 0.30
C PHE A 55 -8.26 -12.15 0.81
N TYR A 56 -8.61 -11.18 -0.05
CA TYR A 56 -9.45 -10.06 0.33
C TYR A 56 -10.91 -10.47 0.40
N GLN A 57 -11.49 -10.34 1.58
CA GLN A 57 -12.92 -10.38 1.81
C GLN A 57 -13.37 -8.99 2.24
N GLU A 58 -14.18 -8.34 1.41
CA GLU A 58 -14.71 -7.01 1.73
C GLU A 58 -15.61 -7.08 2.98
N HIS A 59 -15.33 -6.22 3.97
CA HIS A 59 -16.13 -6.16 5.18
C HIS A 59 -17.51 -5.57 4.89
N SER A 60 -18.55 -6.05 5.57
CA SER A 60 -19.93 -5.66 5.29
C SER A 60 -20.20 -4.15 5.40
N GLU A 61 -19.46 -3.44 6.25
CA GLU A 61 -19.54 -1.98 6.34
C GLU A 61 -18.98 -1.27 5.09
N VAL A 62 -17.88 -1.79 4.55
CA VAL A 62 -17.23 -1.29 3.34
C VAL A 62 -18.11 -1.59 2.12
N GLU A 63 -18.66 -2.79 2.06
CA GLU A 63 -19.61 -3.22 1.02
C GLU A 63 -20.84 -2.29 0.97
N ARG A 64 -21.39 -1.90 2.13
CA ARG A 64 -22.53 -0.99 2.24
C ARG A 64 -22.23 0.47 1.89
N MET A 65 -20.96 0.90 1.84
CA MET A 65 -20.64 2.29 1.48
C MET A 65 -21.14 2.62 0.07
N THR A 66 -21.86 3.73 -0.04
CA THR A 66 -22.29 4.24 -1.35
C THR A 66 -21.09 4.83 -2.10
N ILE A 67 -21.24 5.04 -3.41
CA ILE A 67 -20.21 5.70 -4.23
C ILE A 67 -19.87 7.09 -3.65
N HIS A 68 -20.90 7.83 -3.21
CA HIS A 68 -20.71 9.13 -2.59
C HIS A 68 -19.87 9.05 -1.30
N ASP A 69 -20.14 8.06 -0.43
CA ASP A 69 -19.39 7.90 0.83
C ASP A 69 -17.94 7.53 0.59
N VAL A 70 -17.69 6.64 -0.39
CA VAL A 70 -16.33 6.28 -0.82
C VAL A 70 -15.58 7.52 -1.33
N ASP A 71 -16.22 8.33 -2.16
CA ASP A 71 -15.62 9.55 -2.69
C ASP A 71 -15.35 10.60 -1.60
N GLN A 72 -16.25 10.73 -0.62
CA GLN A 72 -16.03 11.61 0.53
C GLN A 72 -14.87 11.12 1.39
N LEU A 73 -14.77 9.80 1.64
CA LEU A 73 -13.67 9.22 2.41
C LEU A 73 -12.33 9.44 1.71
N ARG A 74 -12.27 9.20 0.39
CA ARG A 74 -11.08 9.47 -0.43
C ARG A 74 -10.70 10.95 -0.39
N ARG A 75 -11.66 11.85 -0.57
CA ARG A 75 -11.41 13.31 -0.47
C ARG A 75 -10.88 13.69 0.90
N LYS A 76 -11.51 13.23 1.98
CA LYS A 76 -11.13 13.54 3.37
C LYS A 76 -9.70 13.08 3.69
N LYS A 77 -9.28 11.93 3.16
CA LYS A 77 -7.94 11.35 3.37
C LYS A 77 -6.96 11.70 2.23
N GLU A 78 -7.30 12.65 1.34
CA GLU A 78 -6.45 13.10 0.21
C GLU A 78 -5.97 11.95 -0.71
N ILE A 79 -6.83 10.93 -0.90
CA ILE A 79 -6.55 9.73 -1.69
C ILE A 79 -7.05 9.94 -3.13
N THR A 80 -6.17 9.70 -4.10
CA THR A 80 -6.48 9.62 -5.53
C THR A 80 -6.18 8.22 -6.05
N THR A 81 -7.08 7.65 -6.85
CA THR A 81 -6.91 6.33 -7.45
C THR A 81 -6.93 6.43 -8.98
N ARG A 82 -6.07 5.67 -9.65
CA ARG A 82 -6.10 5.44 -11.10
C ARG A 82 -6.12 3.94 -11.37
N GLY A 83 -6.77 3.55 -12.45
CA GLY A 83 -6.96 2.14 -12.83
C GLY A 83 -8.40 1.68 -12.70
N VAL A 84 -8.65 0.45 -13.14
CA VAL A 84 -10.01 -0.11 -13.23
C VAL A 84 -10.34 -0.90 -11.96
N ASN A 85 -11.60 -0.80 -11.49
CA ASN A 85 -12.14 -1.55 -10.36
C ASN A 85 -11.31 -1.44 -9.07
N CYS A 86 -10.74 -0.27 -8.75
CA CYS A 86 -10.01 -0.08 -7.50
C CYS A 86 -10.95 -0.34 -6.30
N PRO A 87 -10.63 -1.29 -5.40
CA PRO A 87 -11.49 -1.61 -4.27
C PRO A 87 -11.75 -0.40 -3.38
N LYS A 88 -12.85 -0.42 -2.62
CA LYS A 88 -13.19 0.66 -1.70
C LYS A 88 -12.14 0.75 -0.58
N PRO A 89 -11.78 1.96 -0.12
CA PRO A 89 -10.87 2.10 1.00
C PRO A 89 -11.54 1.65 2.30
N ILE A 90 -10.77 1.04 3.19
CA ILE A 90 -11.20 0.84 4.59
C ILE A 90 -11.02 2.14 5.37
N TYR A 91 -11.71 2.26 6.50
CA TYR A 91 -11.51 3.34 7.48
C TYR A 91 -11.12 2.85 8.87
N ASP A 92 -11.16 1.53 9.11
CA ASP A 92 -10.76 0.91 10.38
C ASP A 92 -10.05 -0.43 10.13
N PHE A 93 -9.10 -0.81 11.00
CA PHE A 93 -8.31 -2.04 10.84
C PHE A 93 -9.18 -3.30 10.88
N HIS A 94 -10.26 -3.34 11.65
CA HIS A 94 -11.10 -4.57 11.73
C HIS A 94 -11.72 -4.94 10.37
N GLN A 95 -11.84 -3.97 9.46
CA GLN A 95 -12.43 -4.17 8.14
C GLN A 95 -11.50 -4.91 7.15
N THR A 96 -10.24 -5.12 7.53
CA THR A 96 -9.27 -5.88 6.72
C THR A 96 -9.44 -7.39 6.82
N ASN A 97 -10.17 -7.87 7.85
CA ASN A 97 -10.22 -9.28 8.23
C ASN A 97 -8.82 -9.89 8.47
N PHE A 98 -7.87 -9.11 8.99
CA PHE A 98 -6.56 -9.64 9.37
C PHE A 98 -6.67 -10.73 10.46
N PRO A 99 -5.73 -11.69 10.50
CA PRO A 99 -5.62 -12.64 11.61
C PRO A 99 -5.49 -11.92 12.96
N LEU A 100 -6.00 -12.55 14.03
CA LEU A 100 -5.99 -11.96 15.37
C LEU A 100 -4.59 -11.54 15.83
N CYS A 101 -3.56 -12.32 15.54
CA CYS A 101 -2.19 -11.97 15.90
C CYS A 101 -1.69 -10.66 15.27
N VAL A 102 -2.19 -10.30 14.08
CA VAL A 102 -1.88 -9.02 13.43
C VAL A 102 -2.66 -7.90 14.11
N MET A 103 -3.93 -8.13 14.44
CA MET A 103 -4.76 -7.16 15.17
C MET A 103 -4.18 -6.85 16.54
N ASP A 104 -3.71 -7.86 17.28
CA ASP A 104 -3.06 -7.70 18.58
C ASP A 104 -1.79 -6.83 18.45
N ALA A 105 -0.95 -7.08 17.44
CA ALA A 105 0.24 -6.27 17.19
C ALA A 105 -0.08 -4.80 16.88
N LEU A 106 -1.16 -4.52 16.13
CA LEU A 106 -1.62 -3.15 15.87
C LEU A 106 -2.08 -2.44 17.16
N LEU A 107 -2.77 -3.17 18.04
CA LEU A 107 -3.24 -2.67 19.33
C LEU A 107 -2.08 -2.41 20.31
N ASP A 108 -1.07 -3.28 20.32
CA ASP A 108 0.13 -3.13 21.14
C ASP A 108 0.93 -1.89 20.73
N GLN A 109 0.99 -1.59 19.43
CA GLN A 109 1.59 -0.36 18.90
C GLN A 109 0.71 0.88 19.07
N ARG A 110 -0.49 0.74 19.66
CA ARG A 110 -1.45 1.83 19.92
C ARG A 110 -1.94 2.54 18.64
N PHE A 111 -1.96 1.83 17.51
CA PHE A 111 -2.55 2.37 16.29
C PHE A 111 -4.07 2.38 16.39
N LYS A 112 -4.66 3.56 16.20
CA LYS A 112 -6.11 3.77 16.33
C LYS A 112 -6.87 3.59 15.02
N GLU A 113 -6.28 4.04 13.91
CA GLU A 113 -6.87 3.96 12.59
C GLU A 113 -5.79 3.77 11.52
N PRO A 114 -6.12 3.17 10.37
CA PRO A 114 -5.21 3.11 9.23
C PRO A 114 -4.88 4.50 8.69
N THR A 115 -3.61 4.71 8.33
CA THR A 115 -3.16 5.90 7.60
C THR A 115 -3.82 5.97 6.21
N PRO A 116 -3.88 7.14 5.54
CA PRO A 116 -4.50 7.24 4.22
C PRO A 116 -4.01 6.22 3.18
N ILE A 117 -2.70 5.95 3.14
CA ILE A 117 -2.14 4.95 2.22
C ILE A 117 -2.52 3.53 2.62
N GLN A 118 -2.63 3.24 3.92
CA GLN A 118 -3.10 1.94 4.42
C GLN A 118 -4.58 1.72 4.11
N CYS A 119 -5.42 2.75 4.29
CA CYS A 119 -6.85 2.73 3.99
C CYS A 119 -7.14 2.21 2.57
N GLN A 120 -6.42 2.73 1.58
CA GLN A 120 -6.65 2.34 0.19
C GLN A 120 -5.70 1.23 -0.28
N GLY A 121 -4.55 1.04 0.37
CA GLY A 121 -3.51 0.08 -0.02
C GLY A 121 -3.79 -1.35 0.43
N PHE A 122 -4.39 -1.57 1.60
CA PHE A 122 -4.68 -2.95 2.05
C PHE A 122 -5.63 -3.72 1.12
N PRO A 123 -6.78 -3.17 0.67
CA PRO A 123 -7.71 -3.91 -0.19
C PRO A 123 -7.11 -4.43 -1.52
N PRO A 124 -6.43 -3.62 -2.36
CA PRO A 124 -5.77 -4.13 -3.57
C PRO A 124 -4.62 -5.10 -3.27
N ALA A 125 -3.84 -4.86 -2.22
CA ALA A 125 -2.76 -5.77 -1.83
C ALA A 125 -3.30 -7.15 -1.42
N LEU A 126 -4.35 -7.18 -0.59
CA LEU A 126 -5.00 -8.41 -0.14
C LEU A 126 -5.74 -9.15 -1.26
N SER A 127 -6.20 -8.43 -2.28
CA SER A 127 -6.82 -9.05 -3.46
C SER A 127 -5.79 -9.58 -4.47
N GLY A 128 -4.50 -9.48 -4.16
CA GLY A 128 -3.41 -9.98 -5.00
C GLY A 128 -3.22 -9.18 -6.29
N ARG A 129 -3.68 -7.92 -6.31
CA ARG A 129 -3.56 -7.02 -7.45
C ARG A 129 -2.21 -6.31 -7.43
N ASP A 130 -1.68 -6.11 -8.63
CA ASP A 130 -0.51 -5.27 -8.82
C ASP A 130 -0.89 -3.80 -8.61
N MET A 131 -0.11 -3.10 -7.78
CA MET A 131 -0.38 -1.72 -7.43
C MET A 131 0.89 -0.89 -7.24
N VAL A 132 0.76 0.42 -7.47
CA VAL A 132 1.77 1.43 -7.14
C VAL A 132 1.19 2.38 -6.11
N GLY A 133 1.83 2.48 -4.95
CA GLY A 133 1.46 3.40 -3.87
C GLY A 133 2.44 4.55 -3.75
N ILE A 134 1.94 5.79 -3.74
CA ILE A 134 2.70 7.02 -3.50
C ILE A 134 2.01 7.74 -2.34
N ALA A 135 2.74 8.10 -1.27
CA ALA A 135 2.16 8.67 -0.05
C ALA A 135 3.12 9.53 0.77
#